data_AF-A0A9N7VE70-F1
#
_entry.id   AF-A0A9N7VE70-F1
#
_cell.length_a   1.000
_cell.length_b   1.000
_cell.length_c   1.000
_cell.angle_alpha   90.00
_cell.angle_beta   90.00
_cell.angle_gamma   90.00
#
_symmetry.space_group_name_H-M   'P 1'
#
loop_
_entity.id
_entity.type
_entity.pdbx_description
1 polymer ?
#
loop_
_entity_poly.entity_id
_entity_poly.type
_entity_poly.pdbx_seq_one_letter_code
_entity_poly.pdbx_strand_id
1 'polypeptide(L)'
;MRDLLSPPTDNRPGQLDNRSKLRNVEDLRLAGLDVTDTSLRLIIRYMPSLSKLDLSYCNHVTDQSVNTLTAAGTTTRDSLTDINLSVCNRVTDQSLTYFKRCGSICHIDLRYCKQVTKEGCDQFVAEMSVSVQFQLIEEKLLQKIS
;
A
#
# COMPACT_ATOMS: atom_id res chain seq x y z
N MET A 1 19.33 0.12 -5.29
CA MET A 1 18.09 -0.43 -4.67
C MET A 1 18.27 -1.83 -4.10
N ARG A 2 19.08 -2.72 -4.70
CA ARG A 2 19.40 -4.04 -4.10
C ARG A 2 20.23 -3.96 -2.81
N ASP A 3 21.12 -2.98 -2.70
CA ASP A 3 22.07 -2.88 -1.58
C ASP A 3 21.46 -2.40 -0.25
N LEU A 4 20.23 -1.87 -0.28
CA LEU A 4 19.45 -1.54 0.93
C LEU A 4 18.71 -2.76 1.51
N LEU A 5 18.68 -3.87 0.77
CA LEU A 5 17.88 -5.08 1.07
C LEU A 5 18.73 -6.32 1.32
N SER A 6 20.06 -6.23 1.18
CA SER A 6 20.95 -7.31 1.61
C SER A 6 21.02 -7.38 3.13
N PRO A 7 20.86 -8.57 3.75
CA PRO A 7 21.14 -8.73 5.17
C PRO A 7 22.60 -8.33 5.43
N PRO A 8 22.91 -7.67 6.56
CA PRO A 8 24.29 -7.41 6.91
C PRO A 8 25.00 -8.74 7.09
N THR A 9 26.18 -8.90 6.53
CA THR A 9 27.13 -9.94 6.95
C THR A 9 27.65 -9.56 8.34
N ASP A 10 26.85 -9.81 9.39
CA ASP A 10 27.29 -9.63 10.77
C ASP A 10 28.07 -10.88 11.19
N ASN A 11 29.41 -10.80 11.11
CA ASN A 11 30.34 -11.86 11.48
C ASN A 11 30.63 -11.90 13.00
N ARG A 12 29.75 -11.37 13.85
CA ARG A 12 29.92 -11.43 15.31
C ARG A 12 29.21 -12.66 15.89
N PRO A 13 29.94 -13.62 16.47
CA PRO A 13 29.34 -14.80 17.08
C PRO A 13 28.68 -14.38 18.41
N GLY A 14 27.35 -14.55 18.51
CA GLY A 14 26.64 -14.47 19.79
C GLY A 14 25.33 -13.68 19.81
N GLN A 15 25.00 -12.91 18.77
CA GLN A 15 23.71 -12.18 18.74
C GLN A 15 23.11 -12.20 17.32
N LEU A 16 22.49 -13.32 16.96
CA LEU A 16 21.65 -13.43 15.78
C LEU A 16 20.29 -12.77 16.07
N ASP A 17 20.26 -11.44 16.14
CA ASP A 17 19.02 -10.71 15.95
C ASP A 17 18.60 -10.91 14.49
N ASN A 18 18.00 -12.07 14.17
CA ASN A 18 17.45 -12.45 12.86
C ASN A 18 16.22 -11.60 12.46
N ARG A 19 16.00 -10.47 13.15
CA ARG A 19 14.89 -9.56 12.90
C ARG A 19 15.33 -8.53 11.87
N SER A 20 14.50 -8.34 10.85
CA SER A 20 14.67 -7.27 9.85
C SER A 20 14.95 -5.94 10.54
N LYS A 21 15.97 -5.22 10.09
CA LYS A 21 16.21 -3.83 10.54
C LYS A 21 15.05 -2.90 10.20
N LEU A 22 14.21 -3.30 9.25
CA LEU A 22 13.06 -2.55 8.76
C LEU A 22 11.77 -2.89 9.51
N ARG A 23 11.83 -3.71 10.57
CA ARG A 23 10.63 -4.22 11.25
C ARG A 23 9.75 -3.13 11.86
N ASN A 24 10.35 -2.01 12.26
CA ASN A 24 9.68 -0.88 12.90
C ASN A 24 9.38 0.25 11.91
N VAL A 25 9.56 0.05 10.60
CA VAL A 25 9.21 1.06 9.61
C VAL A 25 7.68 1.15 9.53
N GLU A 26 7.15 2.34 9.78
CA GLU A 26 5.72 2.65 9.73
C GLU A 26 5.35 3.49 8.49
N ASP A 27 6.22 4.41 8.08
CA ASP A 27 6.07 5.25 6.89
C ASP A 27 7.18 4.93 5.89
N LEU A 28 6.81 4.50 4.69
CA LEU A 28 7.73 4.21 3.60
C LEU A 28 7.31 4.98 2.34
N ARG A 29 8.25 5.75 1.80
CA ARG A 29 8.06 6.52 0.57
C ARG A 29 8.95 6.02 -0.55
N LEU A 30 8.32 5.56 -1.63
CA LEU A 30 8.97 5.01 -2.81
C LEU A 30 8.54 5.72 -4.09
N ALA A 31 8.03 6.95 -3.96
CA ALA A 31 7.50 7.73 -5.06
C ALA A 31 8.50 7.83 -6.24
N GLY A 32 8.01 7.56 -7.45
CA GLY A 32 8.79 7.64 -8.69
C GLY A 32 9.81 6.52 -8.90
N LEU A 33 9.86 5.52 -8.03
CA LEU A 33 10.77 4.38 -8.17
C LEU A 33 10.16 3.27 -9.05
N ASP A 34 11.03 2.42 -9.57
CA ASP A 34 10.64 1.20 -10.29
C ASP A 34 10.25 0.09 -9.30
N VAL A 35 9.07 0.26 -8.67
CA VAL A 35 8.50 -0.70 -7.73
C VAL A 35 7.78 -1.81 -8.49
N THR A 36 8.21 -3.05 -8.23
CA THR A 36 7.60 -4.26 -8.80
C THR A 36 6.93 -5.10 -7.72
N ASP A 37 6.11 -6.07 -8.11
CA ASP A 37 5.48 -7.02 -7.18
C ASP A 37 6.51 -7.78 -6.32
N THR A 38 7.72 -7.99 -6.83
CA THR A 38 8.81 -8.59 -6.06
C THR A 38 9.25 -7.67 -4.92
N SER A 39 9.40 -6.37 -5.18
CA SER A 39 9.70 -5.37 -4.15
C SER A 39 8.60 -5.31 -3.09
N LEU A 40 7.32 -5.35 -3.49
CA LEU A 40 6.19 -5.36 -2.56
C LEU A 40 6.16 -6.61 -1.67
N ARG A 41 6.48 -7.79 -2.21
CA ARG A 41 6.62 -9.01 -1.40
C ARG A 41 7.70 -8.89 -0.33
N LEU A 42 8.80 -8.20 -0.62
CA LEU A 42 9.86 -7.93 0.36
C LEU A 42 9.36 -6.97 1.44
N ILE A 43 8.63 -5.92 1.06
CA ILE A 43 8.03 -4.97 2.01
C ILE A 43 7.10 -5.71 2.98
N ILE A 44 6.17 -6.51 2.47
CA ILE A 44 5.25 -7.32 3.29
C ILE A 44 6.03 -8.22 4.26
N ARG A 45 7.12 -8.84 3.80
CA ARG A 45 7.91 -9.77 4.62
C ARG A 45 8.73 -9.08 5.71
N TYR A 46 9.30 -7.92 5.41
CA TYR A 46 10.34 -7.30 6.24
C TYR A 46 9.87 -6.07 7.02
N MET A 47 8.67 -5.56 6.74
CA MET A 47 8.07 -4.37 7.36
C MET A 47 6.65 -4.66 7.90
N PRO A 48 6.50 -5.52 8.92
CA PRO A 48 5.19 -5.90 9.45
C PRO A 48 4.43 -4.74 10.14
N SER A 49 5.12 -3.67 10.52
CA SER A 49 4.52 -2.49 11.16
C SER A 49 4.17 -1.37 10.17
N LEU A 50 4.31 -1.60 8.87
CA LEU A 50 4.08 -0.57 7.87
C LEU A 50 2.61 -0.14 7.84
N SER A 51 2.36 1.15 8.06
CA SER A 51 1.01 1.74 8.06
C SER A 51 0.81 2.75 6.94
N LYS A 52 1.87 3.45 6.52
CA LYS A 52 1.82 4.46 5.46
C LYS A 52 2.74 4.09 4.33
N LEU A 53 2.20 4.02 3.11
CA LEU A 53 2.94 3.63 1.93
C LEU A 53 2.69 4.59 0.77
N ASP A 54 3.74 5.27 0.32
CA ASP A 54 3.70 6.12 -0.86
C ASP A 54 4.36 5.42 -2.06
N LEU A 55 3.54 5.07 -3.04
CA LEU A 55 3.94 4.51 -4.34
C LEU A 55 3.55 5.44 -5.49
N SER A 56 3.36 6.74 -5.24
CA SER A 56 3.00 7.69 -6.29
C SER A 56 4.03 7.68 -7.43
N TYR A 57 3.60 7.93 -8.67
CA TYR A 57 4.45 7.88 -9.87
C TYR A 57 5.12 6.52 -10.18
N CYS A 58 4.84 5.45 -9.44
CA CYS A 58 5.38 4.12 -9.70
C CYS A 58 4.62 3.43 -10.85
N ASN A 59 5.04 3.66 -12.09
CA ASN A 59 4.32 3.21 -13.29
C ASN A 59 4.22 1.68 -13.48
N HIS A 60 4.98 0.89 -12.71
CA HIS A 60 4.91 -0.57 -12.72
C HIS A 60 3.90 -1.14 -11.70
N VAL A 61 3.36 -0.30 -10.82
CA VAL A 61 2.31 -0.69 -9.87
C VAL A 61 0.99 -0.88 -10.62
N THR A 62 0.35 -2.02 -10.38
CA THR A 62 -0.91 -2.44 -11.02
C THR A 62 -1.95 -2.85 -9.98
N ASP A 63 -3.15 -3.19 -10.41
CA ASP A 63 -4.17 -3.78 -9.52
C ASP A 63 -3.68 -5.08 -8.84
N GLN A 64 -2.80 -5.84 -9.51
CA GLN A 64 -2.20 -7.04 -8.92
C GLN A 64 -1.21 -6.73 -7.79
N SER A 65 -0.53 -5.58 -7.90
CA SER A 65 0.33 -5.05 -6.84
C SER A 65 -0.50 -4.70 -5.60
N VAL A 66 -1.66 -4.05 -5.79
CA VAL A 66 -2.62 -3.77 -4.70
C VAL A 66 -3.19 -5.06 -4.11
N ASN A 67 -3.60 -6.02 -4.95
CA ASN A 67 -4.08 -7.32 -4.51
C ASN A 67 -3.04 -8.04 -3.64
N THR A 68 -1.75 -7.95 -3.98
CA THR A 68 -0.65 -8.53 -3.20
C THR A 68 -0.52 -7.87 -1.83
N LEU A 69 -0.64 -6.54 -1.76
CA LEU A 69 -0.59 -5.79 -0.50
C LEU A 69 -1.78 -6.05 0.42
N THR A 70 -2.95 -6.39 -0.11
CA THR A 70 -4.19 -6.61 0.68
C THR A 70 -4.61 -8.09 0.76
N ALA A 71 -3.75 -9.00 0.28
CA ALA A 71 -3.99 -10.43 0.29
C ALA A 71 -4.13 -10.95 1.74
N ALA A 72 -4.94 -12.01 1.90
CA ALA A 72 -5.12 -12.65 3.20
C ALA A 72 -3.78 -13.17 3.75
N GLY A 73 -3.55 -12.97 5.05
CA GLY A 73 -2.31 -13.38 5.72
C GLY A 73 -1.11 -12.44 5.51
N THR A 74 -1.27 -11.33 4.80
CA THR A 74 -0.23 -10.28 4.70
C THR A 74 -0.37 -9.30 5.86
N THR A 75 0.76 -8.83 6.40
CA THR A 75 0.76 -7.86 7.51
C THR A 75 0.15 -6.53 7.08
N THR A 76 0.47 -6.09 5.86
CA THR A 76 0.01 -4.84 5.25
C THR A 76 -1.51 -4.76 5.15
N ARG A 77 -2.22 -5.88 4.98
CA ARG A 77 -3.68 -5.90 4.95
C ARG A 77 -4.30 -5.29 6.20
N ASP A 78 -3.74 -5.60 7.36
CA ASP A 78 -4.28 -5.21 8.67
C ASP A 78 -3.60 -3.95 9.23
N SER A 79 -2.38 -3.63 8.76
CA SER A 79 -1.61 -2.49 9.25
C SER A 79 -1.72 -1.22 8.40
N LEU A 80 -2.00 -1.31 7.10
CA LEU A 80 -2.08 -0.14 6.22
C LEU A 80 -3.24 0.78 6.62
N THR A 81 -2.90 2.03 6.93
CA THR A 81 -3.81 3.14 7.21
C THR A 81 -3.83 4.13 6.06
N ASP A 82 -2.69 4.36 5.40
CA ASP A 82 -2.55 5.35 4.34
C ASP A 82 -1.81 4.75 3.14
N ILE A 83 -2.39 4.89 1.95
CA ILE A 83 -1.72 4.53 0.70
C ILE A 83 -1.86 5.64 -0.34
N ASN A 84 -0.74 6.03 -0.93
CA ASN A 84 -0.69 6.95 -2.05
C ASN A 84 -0.31 6.20 -3.33
N LEU A 85 -1.25 6.13 -4.26
CA LEU A 85 -1.09 5.55 -5.60
C LEU A 85 -1.23 6.61 -6.68
N SER A 86 -1.16 7.90 -6.35
CA SER A 86 -1.38 8.97 -7.31
C SER A 86 -0.44 8.86 -8.51
N VAL A 87 -0.96 9.18 -9.70
CA VAL A 87 -0.22 9.10 -10.98
C VAL A 87 0.17 7.66 -11.39
N CYS A 88 -0.27 6.61 -10.69
CA CYS A 88 -0.06 5.22 -11.11
C CYS A 88 -1.00 4.84 -12.26
N ASN A 89 -0.54 5.01 -13.49
CA ASN A 89 -1.36 4.90 -14.70
C ASN A 89 -1.88 3.49 -15.04
N ARG A 90 -1.45 2.45 -14.32
CA ARG A 90 -1.88 1.05 -14.53
C ARG A 90 -2.79 0.52 -13.42
N VAL A 91 -3.15 1.38 -12.47
CA VAL A 91 -4.15 1.09 -11.44
C VAL A 91 -5.52 1.48 -11.98
N THR A 92 -6.51 0.61 -11.78
CA THR A 92 -7.89 0.78 -12.25
C THR A 92 -8.89 0.70 -11.09
N ASP A 93 -10.17 0.87 -11.37
CA ASP A 93 -11.26 0.71 -10.39
C ASP A 93 -11.25 -0.67 -9.71
N GLN A 94 -10.65 -1.69 -10.34
CA GLN A 94 -10.49 -3.01 -9.75
C GLN A 94 -9.70 -2.97 -8.43
N SER A 95 -8.72 -2.06 -8.30
CA SER A 95 -7.93 -1.89 -7.07
C SER A 95 -8.79 -1.55 -5.84
N LEU A 96 -9.87 -0.79 -6.02
CA LEU A 96 -10.79 -0.42 -4.94
C LEU A 96 -11.44 -1.66 -4.30
N THR A 97 -11.68 -2.71 -5.09
CA THR A 97 -12.22 -3.98 -4.58
C THR A 97 -11.28 -4.67 -3.59
N TYR A 98 -9.98 -4.43 -3.74
CA TYR A 98 -8.95 -4.98 -2.88
C TYR A 98 -8.77 -4.16 -1.60
N PHE A 99 -9.01 -2.85 -1.63
CA PHE A 99 -8.96 -2.01 -0.43
C PHE A 99 -10.10 -2.27 0.55
N LYS A 100 -11.26 -2.73 0.07
CA LYS A 100 -12.38 -3.18 0.94
C LYS A 100 -11.99 -4.27 1.94
N ARG A 101 -10.87 -4.94 1.70
CA ARG A 101 -10.33 -6.02 2.53
C ARG A 101 -9.54 -5.51 3.74
N CYS A 102 -9.10 -4.26 3.72
CA CYS A 102 -8.25 -3.65 4.74
C CYS A 102 -9.12 -3.01 5.82
N GLY A 103 -9.11 -3.56 7.04
CA GLY A 103 -9.92 -3.03 8.14
C GLY A 103 -9.42 -1.70 8.72
N SER A 104 -8.12 -1.44 8.57
CA SER A 104 -7.45 -0.26 9.15
C SER A 104 -7.27 0.89 8.15
N ILE A 105 -7.65 0.71 6.88
CA ILE A 105 -7.42 1.71 5.85
C ILE A 105 -8.26 2.96 6.13
N CYS A 106 -7.61 4.12 6.10
CA CYS A 106 -8.19 5.42 6.41
C CYS A 106 -8.02 6.40 5.24
N HIS A 107 -6.97 6.24 4.44
CA HIS A 107 -6.64 7.18 3.37
C HIS A 107 -6.14 6.45 2.13
N ILE A 108 -6.79 6.69 0.98
CA ILE A 108 -6.43 6.11 -0.31
C ILE A 108 -6.39 7.25 -1.33
N ASP A 109 -5.20 7.58 -1.80
CA ASP A 109 -5.00 8.61 -2.83
C ASP A 109 -4.84 7.95 -4.21
N LEU A 110 -5.83 8.14 -5.08
CA LEU A 110 -5.85 7.69 -6.47
C LEU A 110 -5.91 8.88 -7.45
N ARG A 111 -5.56 10.10 -7.00
CA ARG A 111 -5.56 11.29 -7.86
C ARG A 111 -4.62 11.09 -9.05
N TYR A 112 -5.02 11.62 -10.20
CA TYR A 112 -4.29 11.50 -11.46
C TYR A 112 -4.10 10.07 -12.00
N CYS A 113 -4.66 9.03 -11.37
CA CYS A 113 -4.77 7.71 -11.99
C CYS A 113 -5.79 7.76 -13.12
N LYS A 114 -5.30 7.67 -14.36
CA LYS A 114 -6.13 7.83 -15.57
C LYS A 114 -7.18 6.74 -15.77
N GLN A 115 -6.93 5.54 -15.25
CA GLN A 115 -7.82 4.38 -15.40
C GLN A 115 -8.71 4.13 -14.17
N VAL A 116 -8.56 4.93 -13.11
CA VAL A 116 -9.52 4.98 -12.01
C VAL A 116 -10.57 6.02 -12.37
N THR A 117 -11.84 5.71 -12.22
CA THR A 117 -12.94 6.63 -12.50
C THR A 117 -13.48 7.23 -11.21
N LYS A 118 -14.09 8.42 -11.30
CA LYS A 118 -14.81 9.01 -10.17
C LYS A 118 -15.97 8.11 -9.74
N GLU A 119 -16.67 7.52 -10.71
CA GLU A 119 -17.78 6.58 -10.49
C GLU A 119 -17.35 5.35 -9.69
N GLY A 120 -16.17 4.79 -9.99
CA GLY A 120 -15.58 3.70 -9.20
C GLY A 120 -15.32 4.11 -7.75
N CYS A 121 -14.80 5.31 -7.51
CA CYS A 121 -14.62 5.85 -6.17
C CYS A 121 -15.95 6.09 -5.43
N ASP A 122 -16.96 6.66 -6.11
CA ASP A 122 -18.30 6.87 -5.54
C ASP A 122 -18.95 5.52 -5.18
N GLN A 123 -18.82 4.50 -6.03
CA GLN A 123 -19.29 3.15 -5.77
C GLN A 123 -18.59 2.53 -4.55
N PHE A 124 -17.27 2.70 -4.43
CA PHE A 124 -16.52 2.25 -3.26
C PHE A 124 -17.05 2.90 -1.97
N VAL A 125 -17.30 4.20 -1.97
CA VAL A 125 -17.88 4.92 -0.83
C VAL A 125 -19.24 4.36 -0.45
N ALA A 126 -20.12 4.15 -1.44
CA ALA A 126 -21.46 3.61 -1.22
C ALA A 126 -21.45 2.18 -0.67
N GLU A 127 -20.53 1.33 -1.13
CA GLU A 127 -20.42 -0.04 -0.64
C GLU A 127 -19.81 -0.13 0.76
N MET A 128 -18.84 0.73 1.06
CA MET A 128 -18.17 0.74 2.35
C MET A 128 -19.04 1.35 3.46
N SER A 129 -20.02 2.20 3.13
CA SER A 129 -20.81 2.96 4.11
C SER A 129 -21.52 2.10 5.17
N VAL A 130 -21.74 0.81 4.89
CA VAL A 130 -22.33 -0.16 5.85
C VAL A 130 -21.37 -0.50 6.99
N SER A 131 -20.06 -0.52 6.72
CA SER A 131 -19.02 -0.89 7.68
C SER A 131 -18.19 0.30 8.14
N VAL A 132 -17.79 1.16 7.21
CA VAL A 132 -16.91 2.30 7.44
C VAL A 132 -17.31 3.44 6.51
N GLN A 133 -17.58 4.62 7.06
CA GLN A 133 -17.89 5.79 6.24
C GLN A 133 -16.62 6.34 5.60
N PHE A 134 -16.62 6.44 4.28
CA PHE A 134 -15.62 7.17 3.50
C PHE A 134 -16.27 8.38 2.85
N GLN A 135 -15.45 9.40 2.60
CA GLN A 135 -15.80 10.54 1.75
C GLN A 135 -14.78 10.66 0.63
N LEU A 136 -15.26 11.20 -0.49
CA LEU A 136 -14.44 11.57 -1.63
C LEU A 136 -14.05 13.04 -1.53
N ILE A 137 -12.74 13.28 -1.51
CA ILE A 137 -12.12 14.60 -1.50
C ILE A 137 -11.43 14.76 -2.86
N GLU A 138 -11.42 15.98 -3.43
CA GLU A 138 -10.63 16.31 -4.64
C GLU A 138 -10.65 15.21 -5.73
N GLU A 139 -11.86 14.75 -6.08
CA GLU A 139 -12.17 13.71 -7.08
C GLU A 139 -11.83 12.26 -6.77
N LYS A 140 -10.59 11.92 -6.38
CA LYS A 140 -10.13 10.52 -6.23
C LYS A 140 -9.31 10.30 -4.97
N LEU A 141 -9.45 11.21 -4.01
CA LEU A 141 -8.88 11.07 -2.67
C LEU A 141 -9.96 10.54 -1.74
N LEU A 142 -9.86 9.27 -1.35
CA LEU A 142 -10.79 8.64 -0.43
C LEU A 142 -10.25 8.78 0.99
N GLN A 143 -11.08 9.32 1.89
CA GLN A 143 -10.73 9.48 3.30
C GLN A 143 -11.85 8.95 4.19
N LYS A 144 -11.49 8.15 5.19
CA LYS A 144 -12.41 7.67 6.22
C LYS A 144 -12.89 8.85 7.08
N ILE A 145 -14.19 8.90 7.31
CA ILE A 145 -14.82 9.84 8.25
C ILE A 145 -14.66 9.25 9.66
N SER A 146 -14.17 10.07 10.59
CA SER A 146 -13.98 9.68 12.00
C SER A 146 -15.32 9.52 12.73
#